data_AF-D7BFQ4-F1
#
_entry.id   AF-D7BFQ4-F1
#
_cell.length_a   1.000
_cell.length_b   1.000
_cell.length_c   1.000
_cell.angle_alpha   90.00
_cell.angle_beta   90.00
_cell.angle_gamma   90.00
#
_symmetry.space_group_name_H-M   'P 1'
#
loop_
_entity.id
_entity.type
_entity.pdbx_description
1 polymer ?
#
loop_
_entity_poly.entity_id
_entity_poly.type
_entity_poly.pdbx_seq_one_letter_code
_entity_poly.pdbx_strand_id
1 'polypeptide(L)'
;MRGPDSSEQLHSNGPPTEWREGQILEVLSHDGRGLGGLWLADPSGQVGLYPVDRPILRRLIEQTPDLIGQKVRFQVGVTGLILKIEPILPSPPR
;
A
#
# COMPACT_ATOMS: atom_id res chain seq x y z
N MET A 1 -5.75 -41.73 18.39
CA MET A 1 -4.53 -41.21 17.73
C MET A 1 -4.89 -39.90 17.08
N ARG A 2 -4.43 -38.77 17.63
CA ARG A 2 -4.67 -37.42 17.08
C ARG A 2 -3.63 -37.18 15.99
N GLY A 3 -4.07 -37.01 14.74
CA GLY A 3 -3.25 -36.44 13.68
C GLY A 3 -3.13 -34.92 13.89
N PRO A 4 -2.01 -34.29 13.51
CA PRO A 4 -1.87 -32.84 13.65
C PRO A 4 -2.84 -32.15 12.68
N ASP A 5 -3.80 -31.44 13.27
CA ASP A 5 -4.74 -30.54 12.59
C ASP A 5 -3.94 -29.45 11.86
N SER A 6 -3.75 -29.65 10.56
CA SER A 6 -2.98 -28.75 9.68
C SER A 6 -3.92 -27.74 9.03
N SER A 7 -4.76 -27.12 9.85
CA SER A 7 -5.81 -26.22 9.40
C SER A 7 -5.73 -24.95 10.22
N GLU A 8 -5.17 -23.92 9.60
CA GLU A 8 -5.30 -22.52 10.01
C GLU A 8 -4.53 -22.13 11.28
N GLN A 9 -3.20 -22.13 11.16
CA GLN A 9 -2.42 -21.01 11.69
C GLN A 9 -2.96 -19.72 11.05
N LEU A 10 -4.01 -19.16 11.64
CA LEU A 10 -4.35 -17.75 11.53
C LEU A 10 -3.24 -16.97 12.22
N HIS A 11 -2.07 -16.93 11.58
CA HIS A 11 -1.06 -15.95 11.90
C HIS A 11 -1.71 -14.59 11.72
N SER A 12 -1.76 -13.86 12.83
CA SER A 12 -2.11 -12.45 12.95
C SER A 12 -1.70 -11.64 11.72
N ASN A 13 -2.64 -11.38 10.82
CA ASN A 13 -2.47 -10.37 9.77
C ASN A 13 -3.29 -9.14 10.16
N GLY A 14 -2.91 -8.53 11.29
CA GLY A 14 -2.97 -7.07 11.36
C GLY A 14 -2.17 -6.48 10.19
N PRO A 15 -2.33 -5.20 9.83
CA PRO A 15 -1.61 -4.61 8.71
C PRO A 15 -0.11 -4.91 8.87
N PRO A 16 0.59 -5.37 7.82
CA PRO A 16 1.97 -5.84 7.94
C PRO A 16 2.80 -4.74 8.59
N THR A 17 3.32 -5.04 9.78
CA THR A 17 3.87 -4.05 10.72
C THR A 17 5.29 -3.59 10.33
N GLU A 18 5.75 -3.78 9.10
CA GLU A 18 7.17 -3.54 8.75
C GLU A 18 7.42 -2.78 7.45
N TRP A 19 6.43 -2.10 6.89
CA TRP A 19 6.76 -1.18 5.79
C TRP A 19 7.30 0.14 6.35
N ARG A 20 8.46 0.54 5.83
CA ARG A 20 9.19 1.73 6.27
C ARG A 20 8.88 2.89 5.35
N GLU A 21 8.79 4.08 5.92
CA GLU A 21 8.77 5.32 5.13
C GLU A 21 9.89 5.30 4.08
N GLY A 22 9.57 5.73 2.86
CA GLY A 22 10.53 5.80 1.78
C GLY A 22 10.72 4.49 1.00
N GLN A 23 10.09 3.39 1.41
CA GLN A 23 10.08 2.16 0.62
C GLN A 23 9.36 2.35 -0.71
N ILE A 24 9.82 1.59 -1.71
CA ILE A 24 9.24 1.56 -3.05
C ILE A 24 8.21 0.44 -3.07
N LEU A 25 6.95 0.79 -3.26
CA LEU A 25 5.84 -0.14 -3.37
C LEU A 25 5.08 0.11 -4.67
N GLU A 26 4.34 -0.88 -5.13
CA GLU A 26 3.47 -0.78 -6.29
C GLU A 26 2.02 -0.56 -5.85
N VAL A 27 1.32 0.40 -6.45
CA VAL A 27 -0.10 0.63 -6.16
C VAL A 27 -0.95 -0.37 -6.94
N LEU A 28 -1.66 -1.24 -6.23
CA LEU A 28 -2.51 -2.26 -6.85
C LEU A 28 -3.94 -1.78 -7.06
N SER A 29 -4.49 -1.07 -6.08
CA SER A 29 -5.84 -0.50 -6.15
C SER A 29 -6.05 0.50 -5.04
N HIS A 30 -7.19 1.19 -5.08
CA HIS A 30 -7.62 2.10 -4.02
C HIS A 30 -9.10 1.89 -3.69
N ASP A 31 -9.46 2.04 -2.42
CA ASP A 31 -10.86 1.98 -1.99
C ASP A 31 -11.59 3.30 -2.29
N GLY A 32 -12.79 3.22 -2.87
CA GLY A 32 -13.71 4.36 -3.06
C GLY A 32 -14.76 4.53 -1.95
N ARG A 33 -14.89 3.61 -0.99
CA ARG A 33 -16.00 3.49 -0.03
C ARG A 33 -15.56 3.35 1.45
N GLY A 34 -15.13 4.45 2.08
CA GLY A 34 -14.95 4.51 3.55
C GLY A 34 -13.93 5.56 3.98
N LEU A 35 -13.05 5.22 4.92
CA LEU A 35 -11.72 5.85 4.98
C LEU A 35 -10.98 5.45 3.71
N GLY A 36 -10.27 6.39 3.06
CA GLY A 36 -9.51 6.06 1.85
C GLY A 36 -8.45 5.02 2.17
N GLY A 37 -8.13 4.16 1.21
CA GLY A 37 -7.10 3.16 1.40
C GLY A 37 -6.40 2.83 0.10
N LEU A 38 -5.11 2.51 0.20
CA LEU A 38 -4.30 2.03 -0.91
C LEU A 38 -3.88 0.60 -0.66
N TRP A 39 -4.18 -0.27 -1.61
CA TRP A 39 -3.60 -1.59 -1.67
C TRP A 39 -2.24 -1.47 -2.34
N LEU A 40 -1.18 -1.83 -1.62
CA LEU A 40 0.19 -1.74 -2.10
C LEU A 40 0.85 -3.12 -2.09
N ALA A 41 1.84 -3.32 -2.96
CA ALA A 41 2.70 -4.49 -2.98
C ALA A 41 4.17 -4.11 -2.87
N ASP A 42 4.95 -4.85 -2.09
CA ASP A 42 6.40 -4.74 -2.09
C ASP A 42 7.05 -5.57 -3.22
N PRO A 43 8.37 -5.45 -3.44
CA PRO A 43 9.08 -6.24 -4.45
C PRO A 43 9.09 -7.76 -4.21
N SER A 44 8.77 -8.22 -3.00
CA SER A 44 8.64 -9.65 -2.66
C SER A 44 7.24 -10.20 -2.98
N GLY A 45 6.30 -9.33 -3.34
CA GLY A 45 4.90 -9.67 -3.61
C GLY A 45 4.02 -9.64 -2.36
N GLN A 46 4.52 -9.14 -1.23
CA GLN A 46 3.71 -8.96 -0.03
C GLN A 46 2.74 -7.80 -0.23
N VAL A 47 1.45 -8.07 0.00
CA VAL A 47 0.37 -7.08 -0.19
C VAL A 47 -0.18 -6.60 1.15
N GLY A 48 -0.55 -5.32 1.21
CA GLY A 48 -1.10 -4.69 2.41
C GLY A 48 -1.93 -3.45 2.09
N LEU A 49 -2.90 -3.17 2.95
CA LEU A 49 -3.76 -1.99 2.87
C LEU A 49 -3.20 -0.88 3.76
N TYR A 50 -2.95 0.28 3.17
CA TYR A 50 -2.54 1.48 3.90
C TYR A 50 -3.69 2.48 4.02
N PRO A 51 -4.00 2.96 5.23
CA PRO A 51 -5.02 3.97 5.42
C PRO A 51 -4.56 5.33 4.89
N VAL A 52 -5.43 5.99 4.15
CA VAL A 52 -5.22 7.32 3.57
C VAL A 52 -6.47 8.16 3.80
N ASP A 53 -6.31 9.42 4.16
CA ASP A 53 -7.48 10.28 4.24
C ASP A 53 -8.12 10.44 2.84
N ARG A 54 -9.45 10.39 2.77
CA ARG A 54 -10.22 10.40 1.52
C ARG A 54 -9.92 11.62 0.63
N PRO A 55 -9.87 12.86 1.16
CA PRO A 55 -9.51 14.03 0.37
C PRO A 55 -8.08 13.96 -0.16
N ILE A 56 -7.15 13.37 0.61
CA ILE A 56 -5.76 13.17 0.20
C ILE A 56 -5.71 12.15 -0.95
N LEU A 57 -6.37 11.01 -0.79
CA LEU A 57 -6.45 9.97 -1.81
C LEU A 57 -7.09 10.51 -3.10
N ARG A 58 -8.19 11.24 -2.99
CA ARG A 58 -8.87 11.86 -4.15
C ARG A 58 -7.94 12.82 -4.88
N ARG A 59 -7.29 13.73 -4.16
CA ARG A 59 -6.34 14.70 -4.73
C ARG A 59 -5.18 13.98 -5.42
N LEU A 60 -4.69 12.90 -4.83
CA LEU A 60 -3.61 12.11 -5.40
C LEU A 60 -4.02 11.48 -6.73
N ILE A 61 -5.20 10.86 -6.80
CA ILE A 61 -5.72 10.25 -8.03
C ILE A 61 -5.98 11.33 -9.09
N GLU A 62 -6.53 12.48 -8.71
CA GLU A 62 -6.74 13.61 -9.63
C GLU A 62 -5.42 14.15 -10.21
N GLN A 63 -4.34 14.15 -9.43
CA GLN A 63 -3.00 14.56 -9.87
C GLN A 63 -2.25 13.47 -10.64
N THR A 64 -2.53 12.21 -10.35
CA THR A 64 -1.90 11.02 -10.96
C THR A 64 -3.00 10.04 -11.39
N PRO A 65 -3.67 10.28 -12.54
CA PRO A 65 -4.79 9.47 -12.99
C PRO A 65 -4.41 8.00 -13.20
N ASP A 66 -3.18 7.74 -13.64
CA ASP A 66 -2.62 6.40 -13.84
C ASP A 66 -1.85 5.91 -12.61
N LEU A 67 -2.38 6.10 -11.40
CA LEU A 67 -1.69 5.71 -10.16
C LEU A 67 -1.54 4.18 -10.03
N ILE A 68 -2.51 3.41 -10.53
CA ILE A 68 -2.53 1.95 -10.45
C ILE A 68 -1.43 1.36 -11.35
N GLY A 69 -0.67 0.40 -10.82
CA GLY A 69 0.49 -0.20 -11.46
C GLY A 69 1.78 0.63 -11.34
N GLN A 70 1.71 1.82 -10.74
CA GLN A 70 2.90 2.64 -10.55
C GLN A 70 3.67 2.23 -9.32
N LYS A 71 5.01 2.24 -9.48
CA LYS A 71 5.92 2.23 -8.34
C LYS A 71 5.91 3.60 -7.70
N VAL A 72 5.67 3.63 -6.41
CA VAL A 72 5.58 4.85 -5.62
C VAL A 72 6.46 4.76 -4.40
N ARG A 73 6.94 5.92 -3.96
CA ARG A 73 7.47 6.11 -2.62
C ARG A 73 6.42 6.83 -1.78
N PHE A 74 6.16 6.35 -0.58
CA PHE A 74 5.20 6.96 0.33
C PHE A 74 5.90 7.60 1.54
N GLN A 75 5.34 8.71 2.01
CA GLN A 75 5.67 9.31 3.30
C GLN A 75 4.51 9.08 4.26
N VAL A 76 4.82 8.55 5.44
CA VAL A 76 3.82 8.23 6.47
C VAL A 76 3.91 9.24 7.60
N GLY A 77 2.76 9.76 8.04
CA GLY A 77 2.68 10.60 9.22
C GLY A 77 2.79 9.81 10.52
N VAL A 78 2.90 10.51 11.64
CA VAL A 78 3.03 9.92 13.00
C VAL A 78 1.86 8.98 13.36
N THR A 79 0.71 9.14 12.69
CA THR A 79 -0.50 8.33 12.89
C THR A 79 -0.63 7.13 11.93
N GLY A 80 0.37 6.86 11.09
CA GLY A 80 0.31 5.77 10.11
C GLY A 80 -0.41 6.13 8.79
N LEU A 81 -0.83 7.38 8.62
CA LEU A 81 -1.49 7.87 7.40
C LEU A 81 -0.46 8.22 6.31
N ILE A 82 -0.74 7.84 5.07
CA ILE A 82 0.07 8.33 3.94
C ILE A 82 -0.19 9.83 3.76
N LEU A 83 0.86 10.63 3.90
CA LEU A 83 0.84 12.09 3.72
C LEU A 83 1.24 12.50 2.30
N LYS A 84 2.06 11.69 1.64
CA LYS A 84 2.57 11.97 0.29
C LYS A 84 2.87 10.69 -0.46
N ILE A 85 2.62 10.72 -1.76
CA ILE A 85 2.99 9.67 -2.71
C ILE A 85 3.78 10.32 -3.84
N GLU A 86 4.98 9.79 -4.08
CA GLU A 86 5.86 10.22 -5.15
C GLU A 86 5.96 9.09 -6.17
N PRO A 87 5.39 9.25 -7.38
CA PRO A 87 5.56 8.27 -8.43
C PRO A 87 7.04 8.22 -8.84
N ILE A 88 7.58 7.01 -8.89
CA ILE A 88 8.92 6.75 -9.40
C ILE A 88 8.76 6.58 -10.91
N LEU A 89 8.83 7.70 -11.61
CA LEU A 89 8.83 7.67 -13.07
C LEU A 89 9.96 6.74 -13.53
N PRO A 90 9.72 5.83 -14.50
CA PRO A 90 10.82 5.17 -15.17
C PRO A 90 11.74 6.26 -15.69
N SER A 91 13.02 6.18 -15.35
CA SER A 91 14.02 7.09 -15.91
C SER A 91 13.84 7.09 -17.43
N PRO A 92 13.77 8.26 -18.09
CA PRO A 92 13.68 8.28 -19.54
C PRO A 92 14.82 7.43 -20.12
N PRO A 93 14.55 6.62 -21.15
CA PRO A 93 15.62 5.85 -21.79
C PRO A 93 16.70 6.83 -22.22
N ARG A 94 17.94 6.56 -21.79
CA ARG A 94 19.13 7.33 -22.21
C ARG A 94 19.37 7.16 -23.70
#